data_AF-A0A1V6HPQ1-F1
#
_entry.id   AF-A0A1V6HPQ1-F1
#
_cell.length_a   1.000
_cell.length_b   1.000
_cell.length_c   1.000
_cell.angle_alpha   90.00
_cell.angle_beta   90.00
_cell.angle_gamma   90.00
#
_symmetry.space_group_name_H-M   'P 1'
#
loop_
_entity.id
_entity.type
_entity.pdbx_description
1 polymer ?
#
loop_
_entity_poly.entity_id
_entity_poly.type
_entity_poly.pdbx_seq_one_letter_code
_entity_poly.pdbx_strand_id
1 'polypeptide(L)'
;MTSVESLVLLGDLFERVVKPLDLGLIIQHVRSLATPVYIRHFKGFRPQTLGRKRITQSLHFEVFEKGNETVADILVLLWNQKMRHLFNAMADHVKTINENVEEVESIPDDKANEFLDDMLFRFDREDVLICVRINDVRFSPEVIARRLEGILEDAEPEEAEPVPETSEEAEPVPGTSDEAKIEVDNTEVSK
;
A
#
# COMPACT_ATOMS: atom_id res chain seq x y z
N MET A 1 7.64 6.91 -6.22
CA MET A 1 6.21 7.08 -5.90
C MET A 1 5.89 8.56 -5.95
N THR A 2 4.76 8.98 -6.52
CA THR A 2 4.33 10.38 -6.47
C THR A 2 3.58 10.66 -5.16
N SER A 3 3.49 11.93 -4.75
CA SER A 3 2.70 12.32 -3.57
C SER A 3 1.22 11.93 -3.69
N VAL A 4 0.68 11.91 -4.92
CA VAL A 4 -0.69 11.44 -5.17
C VAL A 4 -0.79 9.95 -4.87
N GLU A 5 0.11 9.12 -5.41
CA GLU A 5 0.13 7.68 -5.15
C GLU A 5 0.22 7.38 -3.65
N SER A 6 1.10 8.07 -2.93
CA SER A 6 1.23 7.95 -1.48
C SER A 6 -0.06 8.29 -0.73
N LEU A 7 -0.75 9.36 -1.12
CA LEU A 7 -2.02 9.76 -0.50
C LEU A 7 -3.16 8.81 -0.88
N VAL A 8 -3.13 8.23 -2.08
CA VAL A 8 -4.09 7.21 -2.51
C VAL A 8 -3.99 5.95 -1.66
N LEU A 9 -2.77 5.50 -1.34
CA LEU A 9 -2.53 4.35 -0.46
C LEU A 9 -3.08 4.55 0.96
N LEU A 10 -3.27 5.80 1.40
CA LEU A 10 -3.81 6.08 2.73
C LEU A 10 -5.33 5.96 2.81
N GLY A 11 -6.05 5.97 1.68
CA GLY A 11 -7.50 5.80 1.63
C GLY A 11 -8.25 6.64 2.67
N ASP A 12 -8.92 5.95 3.60
CA ASP A 12 -9.75 6.56 4.65
C ASP A 12 -8.95 7.45 5.64
N LEU A 13 -7.63 7.28 5.72
CA LEU A 13 -6.76 8.11 6.56
C LEU A 13 -6.50 9.51 5.98
N PHE A 14 -6.98 9.81 4.76
CA PHE A 14 -6.79 11.14 4.17
C PHE A 14 -7.32 12.28 5.06
N GLU A 15 -8.47 12.09 5.71
CA GLU A 15 -8.99 13.11 6.62
C GLU A 15 -8.04 13.38 7.79
N ARG A 16 -7.34 12.33 8.27
CA ARG A 16 -6.36 12.43 9.34
C ARG A 16 -5.11 13.18 8.91
N VAL A 17 -4.74 13.14 7.62
CA VAL A 17 -3.69 14.00 7.04
C VAL A 17 -4.09 15.47 7.12
N VAL A 18 -5.32 15.81 6.74
CA VAL A 18 -5.74 17.23 6.62
C VAL A 18 -6.15 17.84 7.97
N LYS A 19 -6.71 17.05 8.88
CA LYS A 19 -7.25 17.49 10.18
C LYS A 19 -6.28 18.32 11.03
N PRO A 20 -5.00 17.96 11.23
CA PRO A 20 -4.08 18.73 12.07
C PRO A 20 -3.55 20.00 11.40
N LEU A 21 -3.79 20.18 10.10
CA LEU A 21 -3.24 21.29 9.32
C LEU A 21 -4.05 22.58 9.51
N ASP A 22 -3.33 23.70 9.42
CA ASP A 22 -3.91 25.04 9.37
C ASP A 22 -4.55 25.30 8.01
N LEU A 23 -5.84 25.59 8.01
CA LEU A 23 -6.64 25.77 6.80
C LEU A 23 -6.26 27.05 6.05
N GLY A 24 -5.91 28.11 6.77
CA GLY A 24 -5.46 29.37 6.18
C GLY A 24 -4.15 29.18 5.43
N LEU A 25 -3.22 28.44 6.03
CA LEU A 25 -1.94 28.09 5.43
C LEU A 25 -2.13 27.22 4.18
N ILE A 26 -2.98 26.18 4.24
CA ILE A 26 -3.31 25.37 3.05
C ILE A 26 -3.84 26.27 1.92
N ILE A 27 -4.84 27.10 2.19
CA ILE A 27 -5.44 27.98 1.17
C ILE A 27 -4.40 28.94 0.59
N GLN A 28 -3.48 29.46 1.42
CA GLN A 28 -2.41 30.33 0.95
C GLN A 28 -1.44 29.60 0.01
N HIS A 29 -1.01 28.38 0.35
CA HIS A 29 -0.16 27.57 -0.52
C HIS A 29 -0.87 27.20 -1.82
N VAL A 30 -2.14 26.77 -1.75
CA VAL A 30 -2.94 26.46 -2.94
C VAL A 30 -3.13 27.70 -3.82
N ARG A 31 -3.34 28.88 -3.23
CA ARG A 31 -3.42 30.14 -4.00
C ARG A 31 -2.13 30.44 -4.75
N SER A 32 -0.97 30.20 -4.13
CA SER A 32 0.32 30.54 -4.70
C SER A 32 0.83 29.54 -5.73
N LEU A 33 0.64 28.24 -5.47
CA LEU A 33 1.25 27.15 -6.25
C LEU A 33 0.24 26.45 -7.16
N ALA A 34 -1.04 26.42 -6.78
CA ALA A 34 -2.10 25.75 -7.53
C ALA A 34 -3.26 26.72 -7.84
N THR A 35 -2.95 27.88 -8.42
CA THR A 35 -3.90 28.97 -8.72
C THR A 35 -5.21 28.50 -9.35
N PRO A 36 -5.24 27.58 -10.35
CA PRO A 36 -6.49 27.10 -10.92
C PRO A 36 -7.41 26.41 -9.90
N VAL A 37 -6.83 25.67 -8.94
CA VAL A 37 -7.56 25.03 -7.84
C VAL A 37 -8.16 26.08 -6.91
N TYR A 38 -7.35 27.07 -6.55
CA TYR A 38 -7.81 28.18 -5.72
C TYR A 38 -8.99 28.92 -6.38
N ILE A 39 -8.90 29.20 -7.69
CA ILE A 39 -9.97 29.85 -8.45
C ILE A 39 -11.24 29.01 -8.44
N ARG A 40 -11.12 27.69 -8.62
CA ARG A 40 -12.25 26.75 -8.69
C ARG A 40 -13.00 26.61 -7.36
N HIS A 41 -12.26 26.47 -6.25
CA HIS A 41 -12.85 26.06 -4.97
C HIS A 41 -12.95 27.17 -3.93
N PHE A 42 -12.03 28.14 -3.96
CA PHE A 42 -11.81 29.05 -2.84
C PHE A 42 -11.96 30.54 -3.19
N LYS A 43 -11.88 30.91 -4.48
CA LYS A 43 -12.05 32.31 -4.91
C LYS A 43 -13.45 32.83 -4.54
N GLY A 44 -13.48 34.03 -4.00
CA GLY A 44 -14.71 34.70 -3.57
C GLY A 44 -15.14 34.35 -2.13
N PHE A 45 -14.54 33.33 -1.52
CA PHE A 45 -14.77 33.03 -0.11
C PHE A 45 -13.78 33.76 0.78
N ARG A 46 -14.23 34.18 1.97
CA ARG A 46 -13.32 34.59 3.04
C ARG A 46 -12.77 33.32 3.70
N PRO A 47 -11.45 33.13 3.87
CA PRO A 47 -10.89 31.91 4.46
C PRO A 47 -11.55 31.53 5.79
N GLN A 48 -11.86 32.50 6.64
CA GLN A 48 -12.55 32.31 7.92
C GLN A 48 -14.01 31.83 7.82
N THR A 49 -14.62 31.90 6.63
CA THR A 49 -15.99 31.43 6.37
C THR A 49 -16.03 30.03 5.73
N LEU A 50 -14.88 29.53 5.29
CA LEU A 50 -14.78 28.17 4.77
C LEU A 50 -14.65 27.18 5.93
N GLY A 51 -15.69 26.37 6.13
CA GLY A 51 -15.63 25.28 7.10
C GLY A 51 -14.64 24.19 6.66
N ARG A 52 -13.99 23.54 7.65
CA ARG A 52 -13.02 22.45 7.43
C ARG A 52 -13.54 21.39 6.46
N LYS A 53 -14.79 20.93 6.65
CA LYS A 53 -15.44 19.92 5.80
C LYS A 53 -15.36 20.27 4.31
N ARG A 54 -15.69 21.51 3.94
CA ARG A 54 -15.67 21.95 2.55
C ARG A 54 -14.26 21.97 1.98
N ILE A 55 -13.29 22.43 2.78
CA ILE A 55 -11.89 22.47 2.35
C ILE A 55 -11.37 21.05 2.15
N THR A 56 -11.59 20.14 3.11
CA THR A 56 -11.18 18.74 3.01
C THR A 56 -11.81 18.08 1.77
N GLN A 57 -13.09 18.30 1.50
CA GLN A 57 -13.76 17.77 0.31
C GLN A 57 -13.16 18.31 -1.00
N SER A 58 -12.87 19.62 -1.07
CA SER A 58 -12.21 20.21 -2.24
C SER A 58 -10.80 19.64 -2.45
N LEU A 59 -10.02 19.46 -1.37
CA LEU A 59 -8.68 18.87 -1.45
C LEU A 59 -8.74 17.40 -1.87
N HIS A 60 -9.67 16.64 -1.30
CA HIS A 60 -9.91 15.25 -1.67
C HIS A 60 -10.24 15.13 -3.16
N PHE A 61 -11.18 15.92 -3.66
CA PHE A 61 -11.52 15.95 -5.09
C PHE A 61 -10.28 16.22 -5.96
N GLU A 62 -9.44 17.18 -5.60
CA GLU A 62 -8.25 17.49 -6.39
C GLU A 62 -7.21 16.37 -6.36
N VAL A 63 -6.99 15.73 -5.22
CA VAL A 63 -6.00 14.66 -5.08
C VAL A 63 -6.49 13.38 -5.76
N PHE A 64 -7.68 12.89 -5.39
CA PHE A 64 -8.15 11.56 -5.81
C PHE A 64 -8.83 11.55 -7.18
N GLU A 65 -9.58 12.60 -7.53
CA GLU A 65 -10.31 12.62 -8.81
C GLU A 65 -9.56 13.33 -9.93
N LYS A 66 -8.74 14.34 -9.59
CA LYS A 66 -7.95 15.11 -10.57
C LYS A 66 -6.48 14.72 -10.61
N GLY A 67 -5.98 13.91 -9.68
CA GLY A 67 -4.56 13.55 -9.62
C GLY A 67 -3.65 14.76 -9.49
N ASN A 68 -4.07 15.79 -8.75
CA ASN A 68 -3.37 17.06 -8.68
C ASN A 68 -2.12 16.96 -7.79
N GLU A 69 -0.98 16.66 -8.41
CA GLU A 69 0.31 16.50 -7.73
C GLU A 69 0.71 17.70 -6.89
N THR A 70 0.52 18.93 -7.40
CA THR A 70 0.87 20.14 -6.63
C THR A 70 0.08 20.25 -5.33
N VAL A 71 -1.21 19.86 -5.34
CA VAL A 71 -2.01 19.84 -4.10
C VAL A 71 -1.52 18.75 -3.16
N ALA A 72 -1.19 17.57 -3.69
CA ALA A 72 -0.63 16.48 -2.90
C ALA A 72 0.70 16.90 -2.23
N ASP A 73 1.62 17.50 -2.98
CA ASP A 73 2.91 17.99 -2.47
C ASP A 73 2.75 19.03 -1.37
N ILE A 74 1.79 19.95 -1.52
CA ILE A 74 1.45 20.93 -0.47
C ILE A 74 1.02 20.20 0.80
N LEU A 75 0.17 19.17 0.69
CA LEU A 75 -0.32 18.42 1.85
C LEU A 75 0.81 17.67 2.55
N VAL A 76 1.68 16.98 1.79
CA VAL A 76 2.84 16.27 2.33
C VAL A 76 3.77 17.24 3.06
N LEU A 77 4.11 18.38 2.42
CA LEU A 77 4.96 19.40 3.01
C LEU A 77 4.39 19.93 4.33
N LEU A 78 3.12 20.35 4.32
CA LEU A 78 2.48 20.93 5.50
C LEU A 78 2.31 19.89 6.62
N TRP A 79 2.06 18.63 6.27
CA TRP A 79 1.97 17.55 7.23
C TRP A 79 3.32 17.26 7.90
N ASN A 80 4.40 17.14 7.12
CA ASN A 80 5.74 16.94 7.66
C ASN A 80 6.18 18.11 8.57
N GLN A 81 5.83 19.34 8.21
CA GLN A 81 6.07 20.51 9.07
C GLN A 81 5.27 20.46 10.36
N LYS A 82 4.00 20.05 10.29
CA LYS A 82 3.12 19.95 11.45
C LYS A 82 3.52 18.80 12.38
N MET A 83 3.91 17.67 11.81
CA MET A 83 4.30 16.43 12.49
C MET A 83 5.83 16.29 12.56
N ARG A 84 6.54 17.42 12.68
CA ARG A 84 8.01 17.47 12.61
C ARG A 84 8.71 16.52 13.59
N HIS A 85 8.16 16.33 14.78
CA HIS A 85 8.74 15.43 15.78
C HIS A 85 8.74 13.97 15.31
N LEU A 86 7.64 13.52 14.70
CA LEU A 86 7.49 12.19 14.14
C LEU A 86 8.37 12.03 12.89
N PHE A 87 8.29 12.99 11.98
CA PHE A 87 9.09 12.98 10.75
C PHE A 87 10.60 12.92 11.06
N ASN A 88 11.08 13.76 11.98
CA ASN A 88 12.49 13.76 12.38
C ASN A 88 12.89 12.44 13.04
N ALA A 89 12.05 11.88 13.92
CA ALA A 89 12.36 10.60 14.58
C ALA A 89 12.50 9.46 13.56
N MET A 90 11.61 9.40 12.57
CA MET A 90 11.72 8.42 11.48
C MET A 90 12.98 8.67 10.64
N ALA A 91 13.24 9.92 10.26
CA ALA A 91 14.42 10.27 9.47
C ALA A 91 15.74 9.94 10.21
N ASP A 92 15.78 10.15 11.53
CA ASP A 92 16.95 9.84 12.34
C ASP A 92 17.20 8.31 12.40
N HIS A 93 16.15 7.49 12.44
CA HIS A 93 16.27 6.04 12.28
C HIS A 93 16.81 5.65 10.89
N VAL A 94 16.23 6.20 9.81
CA VAL A 94 16.67 5.87 8.44
C VAL A 94 18.12 6.30 8.20
N LYS A 95 18.56 7.43 8.78
CA LYS A 95 19.96 7.89 8.72
C LYS A 95 20.95 6.93 9.35
N THR A 96 20.52 6.04 10.25
CA THR A 96 21.41 4.99 10.78
C THR A 96 21.79 3.95 9.74
N ILE A 97 21.02 3.83 8.65
CA ILE A 97 21.32 2.96 7.51
C ILE A 97 22.24 3.67 6.52
N ASN A 98 21.88 4.88 6.10
CA ASN A 98 22.71 5.75 5.26
C ASN A 98 22.42 7.22 5.60
N GLU A 99 23.47 8.02 5.79
CA GLU A 99 23.35 9.46 6.04
C GLU A 99 22.60 10.17 4.91
N ASN A 100 22.82 9.73 3.66
CA ASN A 100 22.02 10.15 2.53
C ASN A 100 20.76 9.28 2.41
N VAL A 101 19.66 9.76 3.01
CA VAL A 101 18.37 9.06 3.05
C VAL A 101 17.82 8.78 1.64
N GLU A 102 18.12 9.62 0.65
CA GLU A 102 17.64 9.45 -0.73
C GLU A 102 18.28 8.25 -1.44
N GLU A 103 19.44 7.78 -0.98
CA GLU A 103 20.16 6.62 -1.53
C GLU A 103 19.70 5.29 -0.92
N VAL A 104 18.85 5.32 0.10
CA VAL A 104 18.30 4.09 0.69
C VAL A 104 17.30 3.50 -0.31
N GLU A 105 17.64 2.35 -0.89
CA GLU A 105 16.74 1.63 -1.81
C GLU A 105 15.79 0.70 -1.04
N SER A 106 16.26 0.08 0.03
CA SER A 106 15.49 -0.82 0.88
C SER A 106 16.01 -0.81 2.32
N ILE A 107 15.12 -1.04 3.28
CA ILE A 107 15.45 -1.24 4.68
C ILE A 107 15.11 -2.69 5.02
N PRO A 108 16.09 -3.50 5.47
CA PRO A 108 15.84 -4.87 5.91
C PRO A 108 14.75 -4.98 6.97
N ASP A 109 13.96 -6.06 6.91
CA ASP A 109 12.78 -6.23 7.76
C ASP A 109 13.12 -6.24 9.26
N ASP A 110 14.25 -6.84 9.65
CA ASP A 110 14.73 -6.84 11.03
C ASP A 110 14.92 -5.40 11.55
N LYS A 111 15.58 -4.55 10.75
CA LYS A 111 15.76 -3.12 11.07
C LYS A 111 14.44 -2.34 11.03
N ALA A 112 13.59 -2.61 10.05
CA ALA A 112 12.27 -1.98 9.97
C ALA A 112 11.44 -2.29 11.22
N ASN A 113 11.46 -3.54 11.71
CA ASN A 113 10.76 -3.92 12.94
C ASN A 113 11.34 -3.19 14.18
N GLU A 114 12.67 -3.09 14.30
CA GLU A 114 13.31 -2.31 15.38
C GLU A 114 12.87 -0.83 15.36
N PHE A 115 12.86 -0.20 14.17
CA PHE A 115 12.41 1.19 14.03
C PHE A 115 10.94 1.33 14.40
N LEU A 116 10.09 0.41 13.95
CA LEU A 116 8.67 0.42 14.25
C LEU A 116 8.37 0.18 15.74
N ASP A 117 9.19 -0.61 16.45
CA ASP A 117 9.04 -0.78 17.90
C ASP A 117 9.26 0.55 18.65
N ASP A 118 10.30 1.33 18.33
CA ASP A 118 10.51 2.66 18.92
C ASP A 118 9.42 3.65 18.50
N MET A 119 9.08 3.69 17.20
CA MET A 119 8.12 4.64 16.67
C MET A 119 6.71 4.41 17.25
N LEU A 120 6.25 3.16 17.33
CA LEU A 120 4.93 2.81 17.88
C LEU A 120 4.87 2.91 19.40
N PHE A 121 6.01 2.90 20.10
CA PHE A 121 6.06 3.21 21.53
C PHE A 121 5.77 4.70 21.80
N ARG A 122 6.13 5.58 20.86
CA ARG A 122 6.13 7.04 21.05
C ARG A 122 4.99 7.76 20.35
N PHE A 123 4.48 7.18 19.27
CA PHE A 123 3.53 7.81 18.38
C PHE A 123 2.37 6.88 18.03
N ASP A 124 1.26 7.49 17.62
CA ASP A 124 0.07 6.75 17.19
C ASP A 124 0.33 5.98 15.90
N ARG A 125 -0.20 4.75 15.80
CA ARG A 125 0.03 3.85 14.68
C ARG A 125 -0.40 4.46 13.34
N GLU A 126 -1.55 5.13 13.30
CA GLU A 126 -2.05 5.73 12.05
C GLU A 126 -1.15 6.89 11.60
N ASP A 127 -0.62 7.68 12.54
CA ASP A 127 0.30 8.76 12.21
C ASP A 127 1.66 8.21 11.71
N VAL A 128 2.14 7.11 12.29
CA VAL A 128 3.33 6.39 11.79
C VAL A 128 3.09 5.86 10.37
N LEU A 129 1.93 5.25 10.10
CA LEU A 129 1.56 4.79 8.77
C LEU A 129 1.53 5.94 7.75
N ILE A 130 0.90 7.06 8.10
CA ILE A 130 0.90 8.27 7.27
C ILE A 130 2.34 8.70 6.98
N CYS A 131 3.19 8.79 8.01
CA CYS A 131 4.59 9.18 7.84
C CYS A 131 5.34 8.26 6.88
N VAL A 132 5.17 6.95 7.00
CA VAL A 132 5.83 5.95 6.14
C VAL A 132 5.38 6.10 4.69
N ARG A 133 4.06 6.22 4.44
CA ARG A 133 3.51 6.28 3.08
C ARG A 133 3.83 7.60 2.37
N ILE A 134 3.62 8.76 3.03
CA ILE A 134 3.83 10.06 2.37
C ILE A 134 5.30 10.41 2.14
N ASN A 135 6.21 9.82 2.93
CA ASN A 135 7.65 10.02 2.78
C ASN A 135 8.33 8.85 2.07
N ASP A 136 7.56 7.89 1.55
CA ASP A 136 8.05 6.76 0.76
C ASP A 136 9.20 6.01 1.47
N VAL A 137 9.04 5.77 2.78
CA VAL A 137 10.03 5.06 3.60
C VAL A 137 10.12 3.62 3.10
N ARG A 138 11.34 3.19 2.76
CA ARG A 138 11.64 1.93 2.06
C ARG A 138 11.51 0.66 2.92
N PHE A 139 10.45 0.56 3.71
CA PHE A 139 10.04 -0.68 4.33
C PHE A 139 9.40 -1.61 3.28
N SER A 140 9.51 -2.91 3.50
CA SER A 140 8.80 -3.89 2.69
C SER A 140 7.28 -3.74 2.83
N PRO A 141 6.49 -3.97 1.77
CA PRO A 141 5.04 -3.94 1.84
C PRO A 141 4.47 -4.86 2.93
N GLU A 142 5.09 -6.02 3.15
CA GLU A 142 4.69 -7.03 4.13
C GLU A 142 4.82 -6.48 5.56
N VAL A 143 5.93 -5.79 5.87
CA VAL A 143 6.12 -5.14 7.18
C VAL A 143 5.06 -4.05 7.41
N ILE A 144 4.78 -3.23 6.39
CA ILE A 144 3.77 -2.17 6.49
C ILE A 144 2.38 -2.77 6.74
N ALA A 145 1.98 -3.77 5.95
CA ALA A 145 0.67 -4.42 6.07
C ALA A 145 0.46 -5.04 7.47
N ARG A 146 1.44 -5.84 7.92
CA ARG A 146 1.38 -6.56 9.19
C ARG A 146 1.40 -5.64 10.41
N ARG A 147 2.27 -4.62 10.40
CA ARG A 147 2.57 -3.81 11.60
C ARG A 147 1.73 -2.53 11.69
N LEU A 148 1.37 -1.93 10.56
CA LEU A 148 0.78 -0.60 10.51
C LEU A 148 -0.66 -0.62 10.02
N GLU A 149 -0.99 -1.45 9.04
CA GLU A 149 -2.35 -1.55 8.49
C GLU A 149 -3.23 -2.53 9.28
N GLY A 150 -2.62 -3.38 10.12
CA GLY A 150 -3.33 -4.34 10.95
C GLY A 150 -3.97 -5.47 10.13
N ILE A 151 -3.53 -5.65 8.88
CA ILE A 151 -3.88 -6.78 8.05
C ILE A 151 -3.00 -7.93 8.52
N LEU A 152 -3.57 -8.76 9.40
CA LEU A 152 -2.99 -10.06 9.72
C LEU A 152 -3.21 -10.95 8.51
N GLU A 153 -2.12 -11.48 7.95
CA GLU A 153 -2.21 -12.65 7.09
C GLU A 153 -2.69 -13.83 7.94
N ASP A 154 -4.01 -14.01 8.02
CA ASP A 154 -4.58 -15.36 8.19
C ASP A 154 -4.46 -16.06 6.82
N ALA A 155 -3.23 -16.35 6.42
CA ALA A 155 -2.90 -17.23 5.32
C ALA A 155 -1.47 -17.71 5.52
N GLU A 156 -1.28 -18.55 6.54
CA GLU A 156 -0.21 -19.56 6.41
C GLU A 156 -0.44 -20.27 5.06
N PRO A 157 0.57 -20.38 4.19
CA PRO A 157 0.46 -21.34 3.11
C PRO A 157 0.28 -22.69 3.81
N GLU A 158 -0.86 -23.36 3.60
CA GLU A 158 -1.05 -24.75 4.00
C GLU A 158 0.23 -25.49 3.60
N GLU A 159 1.02 -25.90 4.60
CA GLU A 159 2.05 -26.91 4.40
C GLU A 159 1.28 -28.07 3.78
N ALA A 160 1.52 -28.32 2.49
CA ALA A 160 1.00 -29.50 1.83
C ALA A 160 1.50 -30.70 2.62
N GLU A 161 0.63 -31.28 3.44
CA GLU A 161 0.90 -32.56 4.09
C GLU A 161 1.34 -33.53 2.99
N PRO A 162 2.51 -34.18 3.12
CA PRO A 162 2.91 -35.17 2.14
C PRO A 162 1.89 -36.32 2.22
N VAL A 163 1.08 -36.44 1.16
CA VAL A 163 0.17 -37.56 0.95
C VAL A 163 0.98 -38.85 1.10
N PRO A 164 0.58 -39.80 1.96
CA PRO A 164 1.27 -41.08 2.05
C PRO A 164 1.07 -41.83 0.73
N GLU A 165 2.17 -42.11 0.02
CA GLU A 165 2.22 -43.06 -1.09
C GLU A 165 1.71 -44.41 -0.58
N THR A 166 0.44 -44.71 -0.87
CA THR A 166 -0.08 -46.07 -0.80
C THR A 166 0.20 -46.74 -2.14
N SER A 167 0.94 -47.82 -2.04
CA SER A 167 1.43 -48.65 -3.14
C SER A 167 0.28 -49.42 -3.79
N GLU A 168 0.13 -49.34 -5.11
CA GLU A 168 -0.44 -50.45 -5.90
C GLU A 168 -0.02 -50.36 -7.39
N GLU A 169 0.93 -51.24 -7.72
CA GLU A 169 0.97 -52.10 -8.93
C GLU A 169 0.97 -51.47 -10.35
N ALA A 170 2.17 -51.32 -10.90
CA ALA A 170 2.51 -51.24 -12.33
C ALA A 170 3.68 -52.23 -12.54
N GLU A 171 3.80 -53.10 -13.54
CA GLU A 171 3.20 -53.36 -14.85
C GLU A 171 3.53 -54.83 -15.23
N PRO A 172 2.82 -55.47 -16.18
CA PRO A 172 3.16 -56.81 -16.67
C PRO A 172 4.29 -56.77 -17.72
N VAL A 173 5.24 -57.71 -17.61
CA VAL A 173 6.31 -57.94 -18.60
C VAL A 173 5.80 -58.89 -19.70
N PRO A 174 6.13 -58.65 -21.00
CA PRO A 174 5.57 -59.39 -22.13
C PRO A 174 6.34 -60.68 -22.46
N GLY A 175 5.66 -61.67 -23.05
CA GLY A 175 6.36 -62.79 -23.70
C GLY A 175 5.50 -64.01 -24.04
N THR A 176 5.04 -64.06 -25.30
CA THR A 176 4.92 -65.25 -26.18
C THR A 176 4.18 -66.50 -25.69
N SER A 177 3.09 -66.89 -26.38
CA SER A 177 3.11 -67.98 -27.37
C SER A 177 1.70 -68.41 -27.79
N ASP A 178 1.50 -68.40 -29.11
CA ASP A 178 0.83 -69.42 -29.95
C ASP A 178 -0.69 -69.71 -29.89
N GLU A 179 -1.16 -70.07 -31.08
CA GLU A 179 -2.40 -70.78 -31.45
C GLU A 179 -3.72 -69.99 -31.70
N ALA A 180 -3.83 -69.55 -32.96
CA ALA A 180 -4.80 -70.01 -33.97
C ALA A 180 -6.31 -70.16 -33.67
N LYS A 181 -7.08 -69.58 -34.62
CA LYS A 181 -8.37 -70.06 -35.22
C LYS A 181 -9.63 -69.86 -34.35
N ILE A 182 -10.68 -69.15 -34.79
CA ILE A 182 -11.62 -69.45 -35.90
C ILE A 182 -12.57 -68.24 -36.13
N GLU A 183 -13.03 -68.10 -37.39
CA GLU A 183 -14.17 -67.29 -37.91
C GLU A 183 -15.43 -67.32 -37.00
N VAL A 184 -16.41 -66.42 -37.05
CA VAL A 184 -17.40 -66.22 -38.12
C VAL A 184 -18.17 -64.91 -37.86
N ASP A 185 -18.29 -64.12 -38.93
CA ASP A 185 -19.43 -63.34 -39.44
C ASP A 185 -20.71 -63.22 -38.59
N ASN A 186 -21.24 -61.99 -38.39
CA ASN A 186 -22.50 -61.56 -39.04
C ASN A 186 -23.03 -60.19 -38.57
N THR A 187 -23.24 -59.30 -39.57
CA THR A 187 -24.45 -58.47 -39.84
C THR A 187 -25.09 -57.62 -38.72
N GLU A 188 -25.13 -56.28 -38.88
CA GLU A 188 -26.32 -55.46 -39.27
C GLU A 188 -27.30 -55.18 -38.09
N VAL A 189 -28.01 -54.06 -37.87
CA VAL A 189 -28.51 -52.91 -38.65
C VAL A 189 -28.77 -51.73 -37.67
N SER A 190 -28.55 -50.52 -38.20
CA SER A 190 -29.18 -49.20 -37.95
C SER A 190 -30.32 -48.97 -36.93
N LYS A 191 -30.24 -47.73 -36.40
CA LYS A 191 -31.28 -46.75 -36.00
C LYS A 191 -31.82 -46.80 -34.57
#